data_AF-A0A544YKD5-F1
#
_entry.id   AF-A0A544YKD5-F1
#
_cell.length_a   1.000
_cell.length_b   1.000
_cell.length_c   1.000
_cell.angle_alpha   90.00
_cell.angle_beta   90.00
_cell.angle_gamma   90.00
#
_symmetry.space_group_name_H-M   'P 1'
#
loop_
_entity.id
_entity.type
_entity.pdbx_description
1 polymer ?
#
loop_
_entity_poly.entity_id
_entity_poly.type
_entity_poly.pdbx_seq_one_letter_code
_entity_poly.pdbx_strand_id
1 'polypeptide(L)'
;MTRSLLAVIAALVTLCACGGSGAGPASTVAGTETIVLPRADQPAAHRPTLERLKREAAESGRPLEEVVRRYATRMAATASSRPTDFEGYDPAATEPGVAIDGIPYAELVDLGTIARSEGISYEEALDRFGSQLSNQGVIDELNAEFPDEISGVRYVDDQRGLRVGFKGHIPARAIELTKTLPVEVTLIGGKGFSAAELRRAQDAVVARLRSRSEVATMTAHADEETGRVKVVVQPKVMPDDTEQFTRALRLPQPDNPYITVEVTVSAESVAPRLQ
;
A
#
# COMPACT_ATOMS: atom_id res chain seq x y z
N MET A 1 15.15 -16.02 37.11
CA MET A 1 15.77 -17.10 36.31
C MET A 1 14.66 -18.01 35.80
N THR A 2 14.27 -17.85 34.54
CA THR A 2 13.69 -18.91 33.71
C THR A 2 13.65 -18.37 32.28
N ARG A 3 14.43 -19.03 31.42
CA ARG A 3 14.53 -18.78 29.97
C ARG A 3 13.38 -19.50 29.27
N SER A 4 12.84 -18.92 28.20
CA SER A 4 12.22 -19.61 27.06
C SER A 4 12.16 -18.61 25.90
N LEU A 5 13.06 -18.70 24.92
CA LEU A 5 13.11 -19.60 23.75
C LEU A 5 12.44 -18.95 22.52
N LEU A 6 13.29 -18.23 21.77
CA LEU A 6 13.12 -17.91 20.36
C LEU A 6 12.86 -19.19 19.56
N ALA A 7 11.79 -19.20 18.79
CA ALA A 7 11.61 -20.15 17.70
C ALA A 7 12.01 -19.46 16.39
N VAL A 8 13.23 -19.72 15.95
CA VAL A 8 13.74 -19.41 14.60
C VAL A 8 13.30 -20.57 13.71
N ILE A 9 12.38 -20.32 12.78
CA ILE A 9 12.02 -21.29 11.74
C ILE A 9 12.93 -21.04 10.54
N ALA A 10 13.91 -21.91 10.37
CA ALA A 10 14.73 -22.02 9.17
C ALA A 10 13.92 -22.74 8.08
N ALA A 11 13.69 -22.08 6.94
CA ALA A 11 13.14 -22.70 5.75
C ALA A 11 14.25 -23.45 4.99
N LEU A 12 14.13 -24.77 4.94
CA LEU A 12 14.96 -25.65 4.11
C LEU A 12 14.66 -25.42 2.63
N VAL A 13 15.72 -25.12 1.87
CA VAL A 13 15.76 -25.14 0.42
C VAL A 13 16.14 -26.55 -0.03
N THR A 14 15.25 -27.26 -0.73
CA THR A 14 15.63 -28.26 -1.75
C THR A 14 14.42 -28.69 -2.57
N LEU A 15 14.49 -28.49 -3.89
CA LEU A 15 14.16 -29.50 -4.92
C LEU A 15 14.38 -28.89 -6.32
N CYS A 16 15.51 -29.24 -6.92
CA CYS A 16 15.65 -29.26 -8.38
C CYS A 16 14.82 -30.42 -8.92
N ALA A 17 13.87 -30.13 -9.80
CA ALA A 17 13.35 -31.07 -10.78
C ALA A 17 13.08 -30.31 -12.08
N CYS A 18 13.91 -30.58 -13.08
CA CYS A 18 13.68 -30.18 -14.46
C CYS A 18 12.53 -31.02 -15.05
N GLY A 19 11.59 -30.38 -15.75
CA GLY A 19 10.62 -31.11 -16.56
C GLY A 19 9.49 -30.26 -17.11
N GLY A 20 9.59 -29.93 -18.41
CA GLY A 20 8.45 -30.02 -19.33
C GLY A 20 7.48 -28.84 -19.43
N SER A 21 7.71 -28.01 -20.44
CA SER A 21 6.75 -27.24 -21.25
C SER A 21 5.26 -27.46 -21.00
N GLY A 22 4.54 -26.37 -20.76
CA GLY A 22 3.09 -26.33 -20.91
C GLY A 22 2.41 -25.26 -20.06
N ALA A 23 2.69 -23.99 -20.30
CA ALA A 23 1.84 -22.90 -19.80
C ALA A 23 1.46 -22.01 -20.99
N GLY A 24 0.16 -22.00 -21.30
CA GLY A 24 -0.43 -21.11 -22.30
C GLY A 24 -0.24 -19.62 -21.94
N PRO A 25 -0.68 -18.70 -22.81
CA PRO A 25 -0.47 -17.29 -22.59
C PRO A 25 -1.22 -16.85 -21.34
N ALA A 26 -0.48 -16.50 -20.28
CA ALA A 26 -1.03 -15.74 -19.17
C ALA A 26 -1.39 -14.36 -19.74
N SER A 27 -2.67 -14.16 -20.01
CA SER A 27 -3.24 -12.85 -20.34
C SER A 27 -3.20 -12.00 -19.07
N THR A 28 -2.08 -11.30 -18.88
CA THR A 28 -1.99 -10.15 -17.99
C THR A 28 -2.33 -8.94 -18.83
N VAL A 29 -3.32 -8.15 -18.40
CA VAL A 29 -3.56 -6.85 -19.05
C VAL A 29 -2.43 -5.91 -18.63
N ALA A 30 -1.26 -6.09 -19.26
CA ALA A 30 -0.25 -5.04 -19.36
C ALA A 30 -0.87 -3.96 -20.25
N GLY A 31 -0.94 -2.73 -19.74
CA GLY A 31 -1.49 -1.62 -20.52
C GLY A 31 -0.77 -1.46 -21.86
N THR A 32 -1.43 -0.83 -22.83
CA THR A 32 -0.89 -0.62 -24.16
C THR A 32 0.03 0.59 -24.25
N GLU A 33 0.03 1.45 -23.23
CA GLU A 33 0.81 2.67 -23.15
C GLU A 33 1.58 2.72 -21.82
N THR A 34 2.84 3.16 -21.83
CA THR A 34 3.63 3.33 -20.61
C THR A 34 4.49 4.58 -20.71
N ILE A 35 4.45 5.41 -19.67
CA ILE A 35 5.33 6.58 -19.49
C ILE A 35 6.02 6.42 -18.13
N VAL A 36 7.35 6.52 -18.13
CA VAL A 36 8.14 6.52 -16.90
C VAL A 36 8.67 7.94 -16.68
N LEU A 37 8.38 8.50 -15.51
CA LEU A 37 8.93 9.74 -15.00
C LEU A 37 10.05 9.35 -14.01
N PRO A 38 11.31 9.28 -14.48
CA PRO A 38 12.40 8.70 -13.70
C PRO A 38 12.70 9.55 -12.48
N ARG A 39 13.24 8.93 -11.41
CA ARG A 39 13.55 9.63 -10.17
C ARG A 39 14.45 10.87 -10.37
N ALA A 40 15.37 10.83 -11.33
CA ALA A 40 16.32 11.93 -11.59
C ALA A 40 15.66 13.21 -12.12
N ASP A 41 14.52 13.08 -12.80
CA ASP A 41 13.79 14.20 -13.40
C ASP A 41 12.70 14.75 -12.48
N GLN A 42 12.48 14.07 -11.35
CA GLN A 42 11.46 14.39 -10.36
C GLN A 42 12.03 15.30 -9.26
N PRO A 43 11.22 16.16 -8.63
CA PRO A 43 11.70 17.05 -7.59
C PRO A 43 12.33 16.28 -6.42
N ALA A 44 13.33 16.89 -5.78
CA ALA A 44 13.83 16.38 -4.50
C ALA A 44 12.76 16.63 -3.42
N ALA A 45 12.63 15.71 -2.47
CA ALA A 45 11.82 15.99 -1.28
C ALA A 45 12.43 17.20 -0.56
N HIS A 46 11.64 18.25 -0.32
CA HIS A 46 12.14 19.46 0.31
C HIS A 46 12.20 19.28 1.84
N ARG A 47 13.34 18.78 2.34
CA ARG A 47 13.54 18.46 3.77
C ARG A 47 14.78 19.12 4.38
N PRO A 48 14.91 20.45 4.32
CA PRO A 48 16.14 21.14 4.73
C PRO A 48 16.49 20.94 6.21
N THR A 49 15.50 20.82 7.09
CA THR A 49 15.70 20.61 8.53
C THR A 49 16.18 19.20 8.80
N LEU A 50 15.54 18.18 8.23
CA LEU A 50 15.96 16.79 8.38
C LEU A 50 17.35 16.56 7.81
N GLU A 51 17.70 17.15 6.66
CA GLU A 51 19.06 17.07 6.10
C GLU A 51 20.11 17.74 7.01
N ARG A 52 19.75 18.84 7.68
CA ARG A 52 20.61 19.43 8.72
C ARG A 52 20.78 18.47 9.91
N LEU A 53 19.69 17.84 10.38
CA LEU A 53 19.73 16.90 11.52
C LEU A 53 20.49 15.61 11.19
N LYS A 54 20.43 15.14 9.92
CA LYS A 54 21.28 14.05 9.40
C LYS A 54 22.77 14.37 9.56
N ARG A 55 23.19 15.56 9.14
CA ARG A 55 24.58 16.02 9.30
C ARG A 55 24.98 16.13 10.78
N GLU A 56 24.11 16.69 11.63
CA GLU A 56 24.35 16.78 13.08
C GLU A 56 24.49 15.39 13.74
N ALA A 57 23.66 14.42 13.33
CA ALA A 57 23.75 13.04 13.79
C ALA A 57 25.09 12.39 13.42
N ALA A 58 25.53 12.57 12.17
CA ALA A 58 26.82 12.07 11.69
C ALA A 58 28.01 12.71 12.42
N GLU A 59 28.01 14.03 12.59
CA GLU A 59 29.08 14.77 13.29
C GLU A 59 29.17 14.41 14.78
N SER A 60 28.03 14.16 15.42
CA SER A 60 27.96 13.84 16.85
C SER A 60 28.08 12.34 17.16
N GLY A 61 28.09 11.48 16.15
CA GLY A 61 28.09 10.02 16.32
C GLY A 61 26.82 9.49 16.99
N ARG A 62 25.69 10.20 16.87
CA ARG A 62 24.41 9.83 17.49
C ARG A 62 23.42 9.29 16.46
N PRO A 63 22.48 8.42 16.85
CA PRO A 63 21.39 8.00 15.97
C PRO A 63 20.54 9.19 15.53
N LEU A 64 20.16 9.23 14.24
CA LEU A 64 19.31 10.29 13.69
C LEU A 64 17.98 10.44 14.44
N GLU A 65 17.34 9.32 14.78
CA GLU A 65 16.09 9.29 15.57
C GLU A 65 16.23 10.08 16.89
N GLU A 66 17.37 9.95 17.58
CA GLU A 66 17.63 10.67 18.82
C GLU A 66 17.75 12.17 18.58
N VAL A 67 18.46 12.58 17.52
CA VAL A 67 18.67 13.98 17.15
C VAL A 67 17.34 14.63 16.75
N VAL A 68 16.51 13.93 15.96
CA VAL A 68 15.17 14.37 15.58
C VAL A 68 14.26 14.56 16.80
N ARG A 69 14.22 13.59 17.71
CA ARG A 69 13.48 13.69 18.98
C ARG A 69 13.90 14.90 19.80
N ARG A 70 15.21 15.09 20.01
CA ARG A 70 15.75 16.24 20.76
C ARG A 70 15.38 17.57 20.10
N TYR A 71 15.40 17.64 18.78
CA TYR A 71 14.98 18.83 18.05
C TYR A 71 13.49 19.10 18.24
N ALA A 72 12.63 18.09 18.10
CA ALA A 72 11.18 18.21 18.27
C ALA A 72 10.80 18.66 19.69
N THR A 73 11.41 18.08 20.74
CA THR A 73 11.19 18.52 22.14
C THR A 73 11.58 19.99 22.34
N ARG A 74 12.69 20.43 21.73
CA ARG A 74 13.12 21.84 21.82
C ARG A 74 12.13 22.78 21.13
N MET A 75 11.64 22.39 19.96
CA MET A 75 10.63 23.14 19.19
C MET A 75 9.30 23.23 19.94
N ALA A 76 8.86 22.15 20.58
CA ALA A 76 7.64 22.16 21.39
C ALA A 76 7.77 23.07 22.61
N ALA A 77 8.94 23.06 23.27
CA ALA A 77 9.22 23.93 24.41
C ALA A 77 9.24 25.43 24.04
N THR A 78 9.65 25.78 22.81
CA THR A 78 9.62 27.18 22.34
C THR A 78 8.27 27.61 21.77
N ALA A 79 7.48 26.67 21.23
CA ALA A 79 6.15 26.95 20.67
C ALA A 79 5.04 27.01 21.74
N SER A 80 5.19 26.30 22.86
CA SER A 80 4.21 26.32 23.93
C SER A 80 4.38 27.53 24.85
N SER A 81 3.43 28.47 24.80
CA SER A 81 3.21 29.46 25.88
C SER A 81 2.26 28.94 26.96
N ARG A 82 1.84 27.67 26.90
CA ARG A 82 0.81 27.14 27.82
C ARG A 82 1.40 26.90 29.21
N PRO A 83 0.75 27.41 30.26
CA PRO A 83 0.99 26.97 31.63
C PRO A 83 0.91 25.44 31.68
N THR A 84 1.98 24.80 32.15
CA THR A 84 2.12 23.35 32.33
C THR A 84 1.43 22.86 33.62
N ASP A 85 0.41 23.58 34.09
CA ASP A 85 -0.23 23.41 35.40
C ASP A 85 -1.58 22.69 35.35
N PHE A 86 -1.92 22.05 34.22
CA PHE A 86 -3.08 21.16 34.17
C PHE A 86 -2.77 19.84 34.89
N GLU A 87 -3.51 19.56 35.96
CA GLU A 87 -3.42 18.32 36.72
C GLU A 87 -3.64 17.12 35.77
N GLY A 88 -2.60 16.31 35.56
CA GLY A 88 -2.60 15.15 34.65
C GLY A 88 -1.87 15.33 33.31
N TYR A 89 -1.32 16.52 33.01
CA TYR A 89 -0.43 16.69 31.86
C TYR A 89 0.98 16.20 32.19
N ASP A 90 1.35 15.03 31.68
CA ASP A 90 2.75 14.58 31.64
C ASP A 90 3.38 14.95 30.28
N PRO A 91 4.22 16.00 30.21
CA PRO A 91 4.92 16.37 28.99
C PRO A 91 5.90 15.29 28.51
N ALA A 92 6.28 14.33 29.35
CA ALA A 92 7.10 13.18 28.94
C ALA A 92 6.27 12.08 28.24
N ALA A 93 4.95 12.04 28.46
CA ALA A 93 4.04 11.05 27.88
C ALA A 93 3.36 11.52 26.58
N THR A 94 3.38 12.82 26.29
CA THR A 94 2.71 13.39 25.12
C THR A 94 3.72 13.71 24.03
N GLU A 95 3.51 13.16 22.82
CA GLU A 95 4.37 13.49 21.68
C GLU A 95 4.25 14.98 21.30
N PRO A 96 5.37 15.64 20.97
CA PRO A 96 5.37 17.00 20.43
C PRO A 96 4.41 17.17 19.26
N GLY A 97 3.43 18.06 19.39
CA GLY A 97 2.54 18.49 18.30
C GLY A 97 3.21 19.43 17.29
N VAL A 98 4.44 19.11 16.88
CA VAL A 98 5.26 19.90 15.94
C VAL A 98 5.41 19.15 14.62
N ALA A 99 5.65 19.89 13.54
CA ALA A 99 6.03 19.32 12.26
C ALA A 99 7.47 19.72 11.91
N ILE A 100 8.22 18.81 11.30
CA ILE A 100 9.58 19.06 10.79
C ILE A 100 9.53 18.88 9.28
N ASP A 101 9.83 19.94 8.53
CA ASP A 101 9.74 19.97 7.06
C ASP A 101 8.38 19.50 6.52
N GLY A 102 7.29 19.83 7.22
CA GLY A 102 5.93 19.44 6.85
C GLY A 102 5.50 18.05 7.30
N ILE A 103 6.39 17.26 7.90
CA ILE A 103 6.08 15.93 8.44
C ILE A 103 5.74 16.05 9.94
N PRO A 104 4.53 15.67 10.39
CA PRO A 104 4.19 15.61 11.81
C PRO A 104 5.18 14.74 12.60
N TYR A 105 5.54 15.16 13.81
CA TYR A 105 6.49 14.40 14.62
C TYR A 105 5.98 12.99 14.97
N ALA A 106 4.68 12.80 15.15
CA ALA A 106 4.08 11.48 15.34
C ALA A 106 4.40 10.55 14.15
N GLU A 107 4.30 11.03 12.92
CA GLU A 107 4.69 10.25 11.73
C GLU A 107 6.20 9.94 11.76
N LEU A 108 7.04 10.88 12.19
CA LEU A 108 8.47 10.63 12.38
C LEU A 108 8.74 9.56 13.44
N VAL A 109 7.90 9.42 14.47
CA VAL A 109 7.97 8.33 15.45
C VAL A 109 7.53 7.00 14.81
N ASP A 110 6.45 7.00 14.05
CA ASP A 110 5.96 5.84 13.31
C ASP A 110 7.02 5.30 12.35
N LEU A 111 7.75 6.18 11.65
CA LEU A 111 8.90 5.80 10.81
C LEU A 111 10.00 5.10 11.60
N GLY A 112 10.20 5.44 12.87
CA GLY A 112 11.14 4.76 13.77
C GLY A 112 10.67 3.34 14.11
N THR A 113 9.37 3.17 14.28
CA THR A 113 8.76 1.85 14.47
C THR A 113 8.87 1.00 13.22
N ILE A 114 8.58 1.56 12.04
CA ILE A 114 8.75 0.91 10.74
C ILE A 114 10.22 0.52 10.52
N ALA A 115 11.16 1.41 10.80
CA ALA A 115 12.59 1.12 10.66
C ALA A 115 13.00 -0.12 11.47
N ARG A 116 12.54 -0.21 12.72
CA ARG A 116 12.80 -1.36 13.59
C ARG A 116 12.11 -2.64 13.12
N SER A 117 10.86 -2.58 12.66
CA SER A 117 10.13 -3.76 12.20
C SER A 117 10.69 -4.33 10.91
N GLU A 118 11.13 -3.46 9.99
CA GLU A 118 11.69 -3.83 8.69
C GLU A 118 13.20 -4.11 8.75
N GLY A 119 13.86 -3.83 9.88
CA GLY A 119 15.31 -4.00 10.02
C GLY A 119 16.13 -3.03 9.16
N ILE A 120 15.58 -1.84 8.86
CA ILE A 120 16.23 -0.78 8.08
C ILE A 120 16.67 0.38 8.98
N SER A 121 17.51 1.27 8.47
CA SER A 121 17.88 2.49 9.21
C SER A 121 16.70 3.47 9.26
N TYR A 122 16.72 4.36 10.27
CA TYR A 122 15.74 5.45 10.34
C TYR A 122 15.81 6.38 9.13
N GLU A 123 17.02 6.60 8.59
CA GLU A 123 17.24 7.35 7.36
C GLU A 123 16.61 6.67 6.15
N GLU A 124 16.77 5.36 6.02
CA GLU A 124 16.15 4.57 4.96
C GLU A 124 14.62 4.62 5.07
N ALA A 125 14.07 4.59 6.28
CA ALA A 125 12.63 4.76 6.49
C ALA A 125 12.14 6.17 6.07
N LEU A 126 12.88 7.23 6.39
CA LEU A 126 12.58 8.59 5.91
C LEU A 126 12.59 8.67 4.39
N ASP A 127 13.56 8.04 3.74
CA ASP A 127 13.73 8.10 2.30
C ASP A 127 12.65 7.29 1.57
N ARG A 128 12.22 6.14 2.10
CA ARG A 128 11.14 5.31 1.53
C ARG A 128 9.74 5.86 1.81
N PHE A 129 9.47 6.31 3.03
CA PHE A 129 8.11 6.54 3.50
C PHE A 129 7.79 8.00 3.83
N GLY A 130 8.80 8.84 4.09
CA GLY A 130 8.57 10.22 4.59
C GLY A 130 7.90 11.19 3.62
N SER A 131 7.54 10.75 2.41
CA SER A 131 6.76 11.53 1.44
C SER A 131 5.36 10.96 1.25
N GLN A 132 4.95 9.93 1.99
CA GLN A 132 3.66 9.28 1.76
C GLN A 132 2.48 10.24 1.95
N LEU A 133 2.46 11.04 3.03
CA LEU A 133 1.39 12.02 3.23
C LEU A 133 1.34 13.09 2.14
N SER A 134 2.50 13.63 1.72
CA SER A 134 2.52 14.65 0.66
C SER A 134 2.15 14.07 -0.70
N ASN A 135 2.53 12.82 -0.97
CA ASN A 135 2.11 12.09 -2.16
C ASN A 135 0.59 11.84 -2.16
N GLN A 136 -0.01 11.56 -0.99
CA GLN A 136 -1.44 11.28 -0.87
C GLN A 136 -2.30 12.41 -1.44
N GLY A 137 -1.92 13.68 -1.24
CA GLY A 137 -2.66 14.81 -1.81
C GLY A 137 -2.74 14.77 -3.35
N VAL A 138 -1.66 14.40 -4.02
CA VAL A 138 -1.65 14.23 -5.49
C VAL A 138 -2.43 12.99 -5.91
N ILE A 139 -2.36 11.90 -5.13
CA ILE A 139 -3.13 10.68 -5.38
C ILE A 139 -4.64 10.97 -5.26
N ASP A 140 -5.05 11.75 -4.27
CA ASP A 140 -6.43 12.17 -4.08
C ASP A 140 -6.91 13.05 -5.23
N GLU A 141 -6.07 14.00 -5.69
CA GLU A 141 -6.37 14.83 -6.86
C GLU A 141 -6.54 13.98 -8.14
N LEU A 142 -5.64 13.02 -8.38
CA LEU A 142 -5.77 12.07 -9.51
C LEU A 142 -7.07 11.28 -9.46
N ASN A 143 -7.45 10.78 -8.29
CA ASN A 143 -8.69 10.02 -8.13
C ASN A 143 -9.95 10.90 -8.30
N ALA A 144 -9.88 12.17 -7.87
CA ALA A 144 -10.97 13.12 -8.00
C ALA A 144 -11.16 13.62 -9.43
N GLU A 145 -10.06 13.84 -10.17
CA GLU A 145 -10.08 14.39 -11.52
C GLU A 145 -10.36 13.32 -12.59
N PHE A 146 -9.98 12.05 -12.33
CA PHE A 146 -10.13 10.93 -13.26
C PHE A 146 -10.92 9.73 -12.69
N PRO A 147 -12.11 9.92 -12.07
CA PRO A 147 -12.78 8.85 -11.31
C PRO A 147 -13.22 7.65 -12.17
N ASP A 148 -13.58 7.90 -13.43
CA ASP A 148 -14.04 6.86 -14.36
C ASP A 148 -12.92 6.31 -15.27
N GLU A 149 -11.74 6.91 -15.21
CA GLU A 149 -10.59 6.59 -16.06
C GLU A 149 -9.45 5.94 -15.28
N ILE A 150 -9.23 6.30 -14.02
CA ILE A 150 -8.17 5.72 -13.20
C ILE A 150 -8.48 4.26 -12.89
N SER A 151 -7.53 3.37 -13.15
CA SER A 151 -7.63 1.93 -12.90
C SER A 151 -7.07 1.52 -11.54
N GLY A 152 -6.23 2.37 -10.95
CA GLY A 152 -5.59 2.12 -9.66
C GLY A 152 -4.29 2.90 -9.47
N VAL A 153 -3.89 3.04 -8.21
CA VAL A 153 -2.64 3.68 -7.78
C VAL A 153 -1.97 2.79 -6.74
N ARG A 154 -0.69 2.49 -6.92
CA ARG A 154 0.07 1.70 -5.95
C ARG A 154 1.50 2.17 -5.82
N TYR A 155 2.04 2.03 -4.62
CA TYR A 155 3.46 2.10 -4.42
C TYR A 155 4.15 0.83 -4.98
N VAL A 156 5.34 1.02 -5.51
CA VAL A 156 6.21 -0.03 -6.08
C VAL A 156 7.65 0.17 -5.56
N ASP A 157 8.50 -0.83 -5.82
CA ASP A 157 9.93 -0.80 -5.47
C ASP A 157 10.19 -0.39 -4.03
N ASP A 158 9.57 -1.11 -3.09
CA ASP A 158 9.63 -0.83 -1.66
C ASP A 158 9.26 0.61 -1.29
N GLN A 159 8.17 1.12 -1.88
CA GLN A 159 7.63 2.47 -1.62
C GLN A 159 8.45 3.61 -2.22
N ARG A 160 9.45 3.31 -3.05
CA ARG A 160 10.30 4.31 -3.71
C ARG A 160 9.74 4.83 -5.04
N GLY A 161 8.70 4.16 -5.56
CA GLY A 161 8.02 4.58 -6.78
C GLY A 161 6.50 4.50 -6.65
N LEU A 162 5.81 5.16 -7.57
CA LEU A 162 4.37 5.12 -7.71
C LEU A 162 4.00 4.58 -9.09
N ARG A 163 3.05 3.66 -9.16
CA ARG A 163 2.44 3.20 -10.41
C ARG A 163 0.99 3.65 -10.45
N VAL A 164 0.61 4.34 -11.52
CA VAL A 164 -0.76 4.82 -11.78
C VAL A 164 -1.23 4.23 -13.09
N GLY A 165 -2.37 3.57 -13.08
CA GLY A 165 -2.95 2.98 -14.29
C GLY A 165 -4.20 3.71 -14.75
N PHE A 166 -4.46 3.73 -16.05
CA PHE A 166 -5.65 4.28 -16.69
C PHE A 166 -6.33 3.26 -17.60
N LYS A 167 -7.66 3.34 -17.63
CA LYS A 167 -8.55 2.57 -18.51
C LYS A 167 -8.21 2.82 -19.97
N GLY A 168 -8.23 4.09 -20.38
CA GLY A 168 -7.85 4.56 -21.71
C GLY A 168 -6.42 5.11 -21.74
N HIS A 169 -6.19 6.07 -22.62
CA HIS A 169 -4.91 6.77 -22.74
C HIS A 169 -4.51 7.49 -21.43
N ILE A 170 -3.21 7.74 -21.28
CA ILE A 170 -2.69 8.51 -20.13
C ILE A 170 -3.09 9.99 -20.31
N PRO A 171 -3.91 10.58 -19.42
CA PRO A 171 -4.28 11.99 -19.55
C PRO A 171 -3.07 12.91 -19.38
N ALA A 172 -2.91 13.91 -20.25
CA ALA A 172 -1.80 14.87 -20.15
C ALA A 172 -1.75 15.57 -18.78
N ARG A 173 -2.91 15.87 -18.22
CA ARG A 173 -3.03 16.47 -16.88
C ARG A 173 -2.54 15.53 -15.77
N ALA A 174 -2.73 14.22 -15.88
CA ALA A 174 -2.18 13.26 -14.93
C ALA A 174 -0.64 13.23 -14.96
N ILE A 175 -0.04 13.40 -16.14
CA ILE A 175 1.42 13.56 -16.27
C ILE A 175 1.87 14.82 -15.53
N GLU A 176 1.18 15.94 -15.70
CA GLU A 176 1.54 17.20 -15.02
C GLU A 176 1.41 17.10 -13.49
N LEU A 177 0.37 16.43 -12.99
CA LEU A 177 0.21 16.17 -11.56
C LEU A 177 1.33 15.28 -11.01
N THR A 178 1.68 14.22 -11.71
CA THR A 178 2.66 13.25 -11.23
C THR A 178 4.11 13.73 -11.33
N LYS A 179 4.40 14.78 -12.12
CA LYS A 179 5.69 15.48 -12.14
C LYS A 179 6.00 16.27 -10.86
N THR A 180 5.03 16.47 -9.97
CA THR A 180 5.26 17.17 -8.71
C THR A 180 5.70 16.22 -7.59
N LEU A 181 5.66 14.91 -7.83
CA LEU A 181 5.94 13.89 -6.83
C LEU A 181 7.45 13.67 -6.67
N PRO A 182 7.98 13.61 -5.43
CA PRO A 182 9.41 13.40 -5.19
C PRO A 182 9.83 11.92 -5.28
N VAL A 183 9.19 11.14 -6.14
CA VAL A 183 9.40 9.70 -6.35
C VAL A 183 9.36 9.37 -7.84
N GLU A 184 9.92 8.23 -8.24
CA GLU A 184 9.71 7.73 -9.60
C GLU A 184 8.23 7.43 -9.84
N VAL A 185 7.71 7.76 -11.02
CA VAL A 185 6.32 7.47 -11.37
C VAL A 185 6.23 6.71 -12.68
N THR A 186 5.54 5.58 -12.67
CA THR A 186 5.16 4.83 -13.88
C THR A 186 3.68 5.01 -14.15
N LEU A 187 3.34 5.64 -15.27
CA LEU A 187 1.99 5.80 -15.76
C LEU A 187 1.71 4.72 -16.81
N ILE A 188 0.59 4.03 -16.70
CA ILE A 188 0.20 2.95 -17.61
C ILE A 188 -1.18 3.27 -18.19
N GLY A 189 -1.30 3.37 -19.51
CA GLY A 189 -2.57 3.54 -20.20
C GLY A 189 -3.05 2.26 -20.88
N GLY A 190 -4.32 2.23 -21.27
CA GLY A 190 -4.93 1.17 -22.06
C GLY A 190 -5.20 -0.11 -21.28
N LYS A 191 -5.45 -0.01 -19.97
CA LYS A 191 -5.79 -1.17 -19.13
C LYS A 191 -7.20 -1.69 -19.39
N GLY A 192 -8.05 -0.94 -20.08
CA GLY A 192 -9.38 -1.37 -20.48
C GLY A 192 -10.43 -1.37 -19.37
N PHE A 193 -10.05 -1.12 -18.11
CA PHE A 193 -10.98 -0.98 -16.98
C PHE A 193 -10.57 0.16 -16.04
N SER A 194 -11.56 0.72 -15.33
CA SER A 194 -11.34 1.65 -14.20
C SER A 194 -11.50 0.97 -12.84
N ALA A 195 -10.98 1.60 -11.79
CA ALA A 195 -11.13 1.15 -10.41
C ALA A 195 -12.62 1.13 -10.00
N ALA A 196 -13.40 2.10 -10.50
CA ALA A 196 -14.85 2.16 -10.30
C ALA A 196 -15.59 0.97 -10.94
N GLU A 197 -15.20 0.57 -12.16
CA GLU A 197 -15.74 -0.63 -12.81
C GLU A 197 -15.36 -1.91 -12.06
N LEU A 198 -14.09 -2.01 -11.64
CA LEU A 198 -13.58 -3.17 -10.91
C LEU A 198 -14.27 -3.32 -9.54
N ARG A 199 -14.49 -2.21 -8.82
CA ARG A 199 -15.23 -2.18 -7.56
C ARG A 199 -16.70 -2.58 -7.75
N ARG A 200 -17.37 -2.07 -8.79
CA ARG A 200 -18.75 -2.49 -9.11
C ARG A 200 -18.85 -4.00 -9.38
N ALA A 201 -17.88 -4.56 -10.10
CA ALA A 201 -17.82 -6.01 -10.33
C ALA A 201 -17.62 -6.79 -9.02
N GLN A 202 -16.71 -6.34 -8.16
CA GLN A 202 -16.50 -6.92 -6.82
C GLN A 202 -17.79 -6.87 -5.98
N ASP A 203 -18.45 -5.73 -5.91
CA ASP A 203 -19.67 -5.53 -5.12
C ASP A 203 -20.81 -6.43 -5.61
N ALA A 204 -20.97 -6.58 -6.93
CA ALA A 204 -21.96 -7.49 -7.51
C ALA A 204 -21.70 -8.96 -7.12
N VAL A 205 -20.44 -9.39 -7.16
CA VAL A 205 -20.04 -10.75 -6.74
C VAL A 205 -20.28 -10.96 -5.24
N VAL A 206 -19.89 -10.00 -4.39
CA VAL A 206 -20.11 -10.06 -2.95
C VAL A 206 -21.60 -10.09 -2.61
N ALA A 207 -22.41 -9.23 -3.23
CA ALA A 207 -23.86 -9.22 -3.04
C ALA A 207 -24.48 -10.56 -3.42
N ARG A 208 -24.04 -11.14 -4.55
CA ARG A 208 -24.50 -12.46 -4.99
C ARG A 208 -24.16 -13.54 -3.97
N LEU A 209 -22.92 -13.62 -3.52
CA LEU A 209 -22.47 -14.64 -2.58
C LEU A 209 -23.14 -14.52 -1.21
N ARG A 210 -23.39 -13.30 -0.71
CA ARG A 210 -24.10 -13.08 0.56
C ARG A 210 -25.53 -13.63 0.54
N SER A 211 -26.15 -13.71 -0.63
CA SER A 211 -27.49 -14.31 -0.79
C SER A 211 -27.50 -15.85 -0.80
N ARG A 212 -26.33 -16.51 -0.77
CA ARG A 212 -26.20 -17.97 -0.89
C ARG A 212 -26.15 -18.64 0.47
N SER A 213 -27.13 -19.49 0.75
CA SER A 213 -27.24 -20.22 2.01
C SER A 213 -26.11 -21.21 2.25
N GLU A 214 -25.47 -21.70 1.20
CA GLU A 214 -24.38 -22.67 1.22
C GLU A 214 -23.00 -22.05 1.51
N VAL A 215 -22.88 -20.71 1.44
CA VAL A 215 -21.65 -19.98 1.76
C VAL A 215 -21.62 -19.68 3.26
N ALA A 216 -20.53 -20.06 3.93
CA ALA A 216 -20.30 -19.75 5.34
C ALA A 216 -19.67 -18.36 5.50
N THR A 217 -18.58 -18.11 4.76
CA THR A 217 -17.89 -16.81 4.70
C THR A 217 -17.23 -16.65 3.34
N MET A 218 -16.81 -15.43 3.02
CA MET A 218 -16.12 -15.10 1.79
C MET A 218 -15.17 -13.92 2.01
N THR A 219 -14.11 -13.85 1.21
CA THR A 219 -13.37 -12.62 0.96
C THR A 219 -13.34 -12.34 -0.53
N ALA A 220 -13.39 -11.07 -0.90
CA ALA A 220 -13.24 -10.64 -2.28
C ALA A 220 -12.29 -9.45 -2.30
N HIS A 221 -11.35 -9.46 -3.24
CA HIS A 221 -10.36 -8.41 -3.42
C HIS A 221 -10.23 -8.06 -4.90
N ALA A 222 -10.36 -6.78 -5.21
CA ALA A 222 -10.08 -6.22 -6.52
C ALA A 222 -8.57 -6.05 -6.70
N ASP A 223 -8.00 -6.71 -7.69
CA ASP A 223 -6.61 -6.57 -8.12
C ASP A 223 -6.56 -5.52 -9.24
N GLU A 224 -6.29 -4.28 -8.83
CA GLU A 224 -6.22 -3.11 -9.72
C GLU A 224 -5.12 -3.24 -10.78
N GLU A 225 -4.08 -4.04 -10.57
CA GLU A 225 -3.02 -4.25 -11.56
C GLU A 225 -3.54 -5.07 -12.74
N THR A 226 -4.29 -6.13 -12.45
CA THR A 226 -4.65 -7.16 -13.44
C THR A 226 -6.10 -7.12 -13.90
N GLY A 227 -6.95 -6.31 -13.26
CA GLY A 227 -8.39 -6.27 -13.55
C GLY A 227 -9.14 -7.50 -13.03
N ARG A 228 -8.58 -8.18 -12.01
CA ARG A 228 -9.16 -9.43 -11.47
C ARG A 228 -9.88 -9.18 -10.17
N VAL A 229 -11.10 -9.69 -10.04
CA VAL A 229 -11.78 -9.84 -8.75
C VAL A 229 -11.46 -11.23 -8.23
N LYS A 230 -10.55 -11.30 -7.25
CA LYS A 230 -10.14 -12.55 -6.59
C LYS A 230 -11.07 -12.82 -5.42
N VAL A 231 -11.72 -13.98 -5.42
CA VAL A 231 -12.72 -14.35 -4.43
C VAL A 231 -12.31 -15.65 -3.77
N VAL A 232 -12.25 -15.66 -2.44
CA VAL A 232 -12.12 -16.89 -1.66
C VAL A 232 -13.45 -17.17 -0.98
N VAL A 233 -14.04 -18.32 -1.26
CA VAL A 233 -15.33 -18.75 -0.70
C VAL A 233 -15.10 -19.92 0.24
N GLN A 234 -15.61 -19.82 1.46
CA GLN A 234 -15.71 -20.95 2.37
C GLN A 234 -17.16 -21.45 2.39
N PRO A 235 -17.41 -22.69 1.96
CA PRO A 235 -18.74 -23.28 2.03
C PRO A 235 -19.04 -23.78 3.46
N LYS A 236 -20.32 -23.88 3.82
CA LYS A 236 -20.74 -24.46 5.12
C LYS A 236 -20.44 -25.95 5.22
N VAL A 237 -20.55 -26.63 4.08
CA VAL A 237 -20.19 -28.03 3.91
C VAL A 237 -19.28 -28.09 2.70
N MET A 238 -18.09 -28.66 2.86
CA MET A 238 -17.14 -28.76 1.77
C MET A 238 -17.75 -29.61 0.64
N PRO A 239 -17.86 -29.09 -0.60
CA PRO A 239 -18.36 -29.86 -1.72
C PRO A 239 -17.31 -30.86 -2.18
N ASP A 240 -17.75 -32.05 -2.61
CA ASP A 240 -16.88 -33.04 -3.24
C ASP A 240 -16.38 -32.55 -4.62
N ASP A 241 -17.15 -31.68 -5.28
CA ASP A 241 -16.82 -31.04 -6.57
C ASP A 241 -16.88 -29.51 -6.44
N THR A 242 -15.70 -28.89 -6.36
CA THR A 242 -15.54 -27.43 -6.21
C THR A 242 -15.89 -26.66 -7.49
N GLU A 243 -15.74 -27.26 -8.67
CA GLU A 243 -16.10 -26.62 -9.93
C GLU A 243 -17.61 -26.57 -10.09
N GLN A 244 -18.30 -27.68 -9.82
CA GLN A 244 -19.76 -27.73 -9.84
C GLN A 244 -20.34 -26.77 -8.81
N PHE A 245 -19.77 -26.73 -7.59
CA PHE A 245 -20.14 -25.76 -6.57
C PHE A 245 -20.00 -24.32 -7.09
N THR A 246 -18.85 -23.97 -7.66
CA THR A 246 -18.59 -22.62 -8.18
C THR A 246 -19.55 -22.25 -9.31
N ARG A 247 -19.82 -23.16 -10.25
CA ARG A 247 -20.83 -22.94 -11.31
C ARG A 247 -22.23 -22.74 -10.73
N ALA A 248 -22.58 -23.46 -9.67
CA ALA A 248 -23.89 -23.35 -9.02
C ALA A 248 -24.11 -22.01 -8.29
N LEU A 249 -23.03 -21.32 -7.88
CA LEU A 249 -23.11 -19.97 -7.30
C LEU A 249 -23.71 -18.96 -8.30
N ARG A 250 -23.54 -19.20 -9.62
CA ARG A 250 -23.98 -18.31 -10.70
C ARG A 250 -23.56 -16.87 -10.43
N LEU A 251 -22.25 -16.67 -10.35
CA LEU A 251 -21.70 -15.34 -10.14
C LEU A 251 -22.01 -14.43 -11.35
N PRO A 252 -22.25 -13.13 -11.11
CA PRO A 252 -22.45 -12.19 -12.19
C PRO A 252 -21.19 -12.13 -13.08
N GLN A 253 -21.40 -12.11 -14.39
CA GLN A 253 -20.32 -11.81 -15.33
C GLN A 253 -20.16 -10.29 -15.42
N PRO A 254 -18.94 -9.75 -15.30
CA PRO A 254 -18.70 -8.33 -15.50
C PRO A 254 -19.08 -7.89 -16.93
N ASP A 255 -19.68 -6.71 -17.06
CA ASP A 255 -20.01 -6.14 -18.38
C ASP A 255 -18.76 -5.76 -19.18
N ASN A 256 -17.67 -5.43 -18.48
CA ASN A 256 -16.39 -5.08 -19.07
C ASN A 256 -15.55 -6.35 -19.32
N PRO A 257 -15.18 -6.68 -20.58
CA PRO A 257 -14.43 -7.89 -20.90
C PRO A 257 -12.98 -7.90 -20.38
N TYR A 258 -12.46 -6.75 -19.95
CA TYR A 258 -11.13 -6.64 -19.32
C TYR A 258 -11.16 -6.97 -17.82
N ILE A 259 -12.36 -7.13 -17.23
CA ILE A 259 -12.51 -7.54 -15.84
C ILE A 259 -12.86 -9.02 -15.79
N THR A 260 -12.14 -9.78 -14.96
CA THR A 260 -12.39 -11.21 -14.75
C THR A 260 -12.63 -11.52 -13.28
N VAL A 261 -13.45 -12.54 -13.00
CA VAL A 261 -13.72 -13.02 -11.64
C VAL A 261 -13.07 -14.38 -11.46
N GLU A 262 -12.17 -14.48 -10.49
CA GLU A 262 -11.43 -15.69 -10.15
C GLU A 262 -11.91 -16.19 -8.77
N VAL A 263 -12.37 -17.44 -8.70
CA VAL A 263 -12.97 -18.00 -7.48
C VAL A 263 -12.15 -19.17 -6.99
N THR A 264 -11.77 -19.13 -5.72
CA THR A 264 -11.11 -20.21 -5.01
C THR A 264 -12.01 -20.69 -3.88
N VAL A 265 -12.27 -21.99 -3.82
CA VAL A 265 -13.00 -22.61 -2.70
C VAL A 265 -11.99 -23.08 -1.66
N SER A 266 -12.14 -22.64 -0.41
CA SER A 266 -11.25 -23.01 0.69
C SER A 266 -12.00 -23.73 1.81
N ALA A 267 -11.37 -24.75 2.37
CA ALA A 267 -11.83 -25.43 3.58
C ALA A 267 -11.39 -24.70 4.87
N GLU A 268 -10.33 -23.89 4.78
CA GLU A 268 -9.80 -23.12 5.91
C GLU A 268 -10.70 -21.92 6.24
N SER A 269 -10.77 -21.56 7.52
CA SER A 269 -11.49 -20.38 7.97
C SER A 269 -10.92 -19.14 7.29
N VAL A 270 -11.71 -18.53 6.40
CA VAL A 270 -11.35 -17.26 5.80
C VAL A 270 -11.70 -16.18 6.82
N ALA A 271 -10.85 -16.03 7.83
CA ALA A 271 -10.97 -14.93 8.78
C ALA A 271 -10.82 -13.62 7.99
N PRO A 272 -11.68 -12.60 8.22
CA PRO A 272 -11.40 -11.27 7.70
C PRO A 272 -10.04 -10.85 8.27
N ARG A 273 -9.09 -10.48 7.40
CA ARG A 273 -7.91 -9.76 7.87
C ARG A 273 -8.45 -8.48 8.51
N LEU A 274 -8.29 -8.35 9.83
CA LEU A 274 -8.45 -7.09 10.52
C LEU A 274 -7.48 -6.12 9.85
N GLN A 275 -8.04 -5.10 9.20
CA GLN A 275 -7.31 -3.92 8.76
C GLN A 275 -7.03 -3.06 9.98
#